data_AF-A0A919PIH5-F1
#
_entry.id   AF-A0A919PIH5-F1
#
_cell.length_a   1.000
_cell.length_b   1.000
_cell.length_c   1.000
_cell.angle_alpha   90.00
_cell.angle_beta   90.00
_cell.angle_gamma   90.00
#
_symmetry.space_group_name_H-M   'P 1'
#
loop_
_entity.id
_entity.type
_entity.pdbx_description
1 polymer ?
#
loop_
_entity_poly.entity_id
_entity_poly.type
_entity_poly.pdbx_seq_one_letter_code
_entity_poly.pdbx_strand_id
1 'polypeptide(L)'
;MVDARLTWRLLLVPRLLLAAGVIVWALLNVLTARRPAQPPRRPPTAGDPVGDALAGARPVPRYTDEPLKVTDLRWIVGVENLEVADEDGFNTVVGLDDAVSTYVDVAADGLEDALADQPGIDAVEHTDREVVLVRSTLSLPDVHAAAVRALLAINRDPRPMPRRRPLDPAVVGAVADDVAAVMSGHGFAGRLPGPAFYRLLPDEHLVQIVGLRDGFGHHNDDGTITDARVRLAVDVLELDAADVTAGPRVLSTSCDWAPATVSGIEHVLVTRAVPWCAATASRAAIVDRWVRGLPWHVPDRPRWEAADIAAQWGFRKHARDLLGRSRSPQSAAVAAKHGFSR
;
A
#
# COMPACT_ATOMS: atom_id res chain seq x y z
N MET A 1 5.19 44.36 -54.76
CA MET A 1 5.31 44.95 -53.41
C MET A 1 4.34 44.23 -52.51
N VAL A 2 4.74 43.06 -51.99
CA VAL A 2 3.95 42.30 -51.02
C VAL A 2 4.39 42.77 -49.63
N ASP A 3 3.39 43.12 -48.83
CA ASP A 3 3.42 43.92 -47.62
C ASP A 3 4.50 43.57 -46.58
N ALA A 4 5.42 44.52 -46.34
CA ALA A 4 6.28 44.57 -45.16
C ALA A 4 5.47 44.62 -43.83
N ARG A 5 4.17 44.94 -43.90
CA ARG A 5 3.23 44.91 -42.77
C ARG A 5 2.82 43.49 -42.36
N LEU A 6 2.89 42.49 -43.26
CA LEU A 6 2.55 41.11 -42.93
C LEU A 6 3.68 40.41 -42.17
N THR A 7 4.93 40.69 -42.54
CA THR A 7 6.14 40.11 -41.94
C THR A 7 6.36 40.58 -40.50
N TRP A 8 5.95 41.82 -40.17
CA TRP A 8 6.04 42.35 -38.81
C TRP A 8 5.06 41.65 -37.84
N ARG A 9 3.84 41.31 -38.31
CA ARG A 9 2.84 40.59 -37.50
C ARG A 9 3.18 39.12 -37.29
N LEU A 10 3.84 38.47 -38.25
CA LEU A 10 4.22 37.05 -38.15
C LEU A 10 5.44 36.80 -37.24
N LEU A 11 6.26 37.80 -36.95
CA LEU A 11 7.47 37.62 -36.12
C LEU A 11 7.34 38.21 -34.71
N LEU A 12 6.61 39.31 -34.52
CA LEU A 12 6.46 39.91 -33.19
C LEU A 12 5.36 39.24 -32.35
N VAL A 13 4.23 38.86 -32.97
CA VAL A 13 3.10 38.29 -32.23
C VAL A 13 3.46 36.95 -31.57
N PRO A 14 4.16 36.01 -32.25
CA PRO A 14 4.57 34.77 -31.59
C PRO A 14 5.59 35.02 -30.49
N ARG A 15 6.52 35.98 -30.66
CA ARG A 15 7.53 36.32 -29.65
C ARG A 15 6.93 36.98 -28.41
N LEU A 16 5.93 37.83 -28.58
CA LEU A 16 5.17 38.43 -27.47
C LEU A 16 4.31 37.39 -26.74
N LEU A 17 3.70 36.44 -27.46
CA LEU A 17 2.97 35.33 -26.85
C LEU A 17 3.89 34.37 -26.08
N LEU A 18 5.09 34.12 -26.60
CA LEU A 18 6.10 33.29 -25.94
C LEU A 18 6.67 34.00 -24.69
N ALA A 19 6.92 35.32 -24.76
CA ALA A 19 7.31 36.12 -23.61
C ALA A 19 6.21 36.21 -22.55
N ALA A 20 4.95 36.39 -22.95
CA ALA A 20 3.80 36.36 -22.03
C ALA A 20 3.63 34.97 -21.41
N GLY A 21 3.80 33.89 -22.18
CA GLY A 21 3.78 32.52 -21.69
C GLY A 21 4.91 32.23 -20.70
N VAL A 22 6.12 32.73 -20.93
CA VAL A 22 7.26 32.60 -20.00
C VAL A 22 7.03 33.42 -18.73
N ILE A 23 6.42 34.61 -18.82
CA ILE A 23 6.09 35.43 -17.64
C ILE A 23 4.97 34.79 -16.83
N VAL A 24 3.93 34.24 -17.48
CA VAL A 24 2.85 33.51 -16.81
C VAL A 24 3.38 32.22 -16.18
N TRP A 25 4.27 31.48 -16.87
CA TRP A 25 4.93 30.29 -16.33
C TRP A 25 5.90 30.64 -15.18
N ALA A 26 6.63 31.75 -15.26
CA ALA A 26 7.50 32.23 -14.19
C ALA A 26 6.67 32.74 -12.99
N LEU A 27 5.55 33.42 -13.21
CA LEU A 27 4.62 33.81 -12.16
C LEU A 27 3.96 32.59 -11.51
N LEU A 28 3.53 31.60 -12.29
CA LEU A 28 3.05 30.31 -11.79
C LEU A 28 4.14 29.61 -11.00
N ASN A 29 5.38 29.56 -11.47
CA ASN A 29 6.49 28.96 -10.73
C ASN A 29 6.87 29.74 -9.47
N VAL A 30 6.77 31.07 -9.48
CA VAL A 30 7.03 31.92 -8.30
C VAL A 30 5.88 31.82 -7.29
N LEU A 31 4.64 31.64 -7.76
CA LEU A 31 3.46 31.38 -6.93
C LEU A 31 3.47 29.95 -6.37
N THR A 32 3.88 28.94 -7.14
CA THR A 32 4.09 27.57 -6.65
C THR A 32 5.39 27.39 -5.85
N ALA A 33 6.36 28.31 -5.98
CA ALA A 33 7.56 28.34 -5.15
C ALA A 33 7.32 29.01 -3.78
N ARG A 34 6.21 29.75 -3.62
CA ARG A 34 5.70 30.17 -2.32
C ARG A 34 4.74 29.13 -1.76
N ARG A 35 5.12 27.84 -1.81
CA ARG A 35 4.53 26.89 -0.87
C ARG A 35 4.95 27.32 0.54
N PRO A 36 4.01 27.37 1.50
CA PRO A 36 4.35 27.79 2.85
C PRO A 36 5.49 26.91 3.35
N ALA A 37 6.59 27.54 3.77
CA ALA A 37 7.67 26.82 4.42
C ALA A 37 7.06 26.07 5.61
N GLN A 38 7.38 24.79 5.75
CA GLN A 38 6.86 24.00 6.87
C GLN A 38 7.22 24.71 8.19
N PRO A 39 6.26 24.85 9.11
CA PRO A 39 6.59 25.36 10.42
C PRO A 39 7.65 24.44 11.05
N PRO A 40 8.72 25.00 11.64
CA PRO A 40 9.79 24.20 12.20
C PRO A 40 9.25 23.28 13.29
N ARG A 41 9.59 21.99 13.21
CA ARG A 41 9.20 21.02 14.24
C ARG A 41 9.90 21.33 15.55
N ARG A 42 9.17 21.11 16.65
CA ARG A 42 9.71 21.15 18.01
C ARG A 42 10.65 19.96 18.22
N PRO A 43 11.63 20.06 19.15
CA PRO A 43 12.40 18.91 19.58
C PRO A 43 11.48 17.87 20.27
N PRO A 44 11.86 16.58 20.28
CA PRO A 44 11.12 15.55 21.00
C PRO A 44 10.87 15.91 22.47
N THR A 45 9.69 15.61 22.97
CA THR A 45 9.33 15.90 24.37
C THR A 45 10.04 15.00 25.38
N ALA A 46 10.48 13.81 24.95
CA ALA A 46 11.18 12.82 25.76
C ALA A 46 12.19 12.02 24.92
N GLY A 47 13.00 11.19 25.59
CA GLY A 47 13.95 10.28 24.93
C GLY A 47 13.28 9.12 24.19
N ASP A 48 12.11 8.66 24.65
CA ASP A 48 11.25 7.69 23.96
C ASP A 48 9.77 8.04 24.13
N PRO A 49 9.25 9.05 23.39
CA PRO A 49 7.86 9.50 23.52
C PRO A 49 6.83 8.39 23.27
N VAL A 50 7.16 7.41 22.42
CA VAL A 50 6.30 6.25 22.14
C VAL A 50 6.32 5.29 23.32
N GLY A 51 7.50 5.01 23.89
CA GLY A 51 7.62 4.24 25.13
C GLY A 51 6.79 4.83 26.26
N ASP A 52 6.84 6.16 26.43
CA ASP A 52 6.04 6.87 27.43
C ASP A 52 4.52 6.81 27.15
N ALA A 53 4.12 6.88 25.87
CA ALA A 53 2.71 6.72 25.48
C ALA A 53 2.16 5.32 25.77
N LEU A 54 3.01 4.30 25.65
CA LEU A 54 2.68 2.91 25.96
C LEU A 54 2.77 2.62 27.47
N ALA A 55 3.52 3.43 28.23
CA ALA A 55 3.67 3.29 29.66
C ALA A 55 2.33 3.53 30.37
N GLY A 56 1.80 2.49 31.04
CA GLY A 56 0.53 2.55 31.75
C GLY A 56 -0.71 2.24 30.91
N ALA A 57 -0.54 1.94 29.61
CA ALA A 57 -1.61 1.38 28.80
C ALA A 57 -1.99 -0.02 29.30
N ARG A 58 -3.29 -0.24 29.51
CA ARG A 58 -3.82 -1.55 29.89
C ARG A 58 -4.40 -2.21 28.64
N PRO A 59 -4.13 -3.49 28.40
CA PRO A 59 -4.75 -4.20 27.30
C PRO A 59 -6.27 -4.26 27.50
N VAL A 60 -7.04 -3.60 26.62
CA VAL A 60 -8.48 -3.79 26.51
C VAL A 60 -8.72 -4.68 25.29
N PRO A 61 -8.95 -5.99 25.47
CA PRO A 61 -9.09 -6.90 24.35
C PRO A 61 -10.34 -6.57 23.52
N ARG A 62 -10.15 -6.43 22.19
CA ARG A 62 -11.27 -6.35 21.22
C ARG A 62 -11.94 -7.71 21.00
N TYR A 63 -11.19 -8.79 21.19
CA TYR A 63 -11.65 -10.17 21.08
C TYR A 63 -11.33 -10.91 22.39
N THR A 64 -12.24 -11.76 22.86
CA THR A 64 -12.13 -12.48 24.15
C THR A 64 -10.90 -13.39 24.26
N ASP A 65 -10.24 -13.67 23.13
CA ASP A 65 -9.35 -14.82 23.04
C ASP A 65 -7.87 -14.45 22.87
N GLU A 66 -7.54 -13.16 22.64
CA GLU A 66 -6.14 -12.71 22.60
C GLU A 66 -5.92 -11.36 23.33
N PRO A 67 -5.02 -11.31 24.33
CA PRO A 67 -4.68 -10.07 25.01
C PRO A 67 -3.91 -9.15 24.06
N LEU A 68 -4.30 -7.86 24.04
CA LEU A 68 -3.62 -6.80 23.30
C LEU A 68 -2.11 -6.80 23.64
N LYS A 69 -1.25 -7.11 22.67
CA LYS A 69 0.18 -6.81 22.75
C LYS A 69 0.38 -5.34 22.45
N VAL A 70 0.10 -4.50 23.46
CA VAL A 70 0.18 -3.03 23.39
C VAL A 70 1.51 -2.55 22.79
N THR A 71 2.59 -3.29 23.00
CA THR A 71 3.92 -3.03 22.44
C THR A 71 3.97 -3.05 20.91
N ASP A 72 3.06 -3.78 20.26
CA ASP A 72 3.05 -3.94 18.80
C ASP A 72 2.56 -2.67 18.09
N LEU A 73 1.83 -1.79 18.79
CA LEU A 73 1.40 -0.48 18.27
C LEU A 73 2.58 0.40 17.83
N ARG A 74 3.76 0.22 18.43
CA ARG A 74 5.00 0.90 18.03
C ARG A 74 5.43 0.56 16.59
N TRP A 75 5.04 -0.61 16.11
CA TRP A 75 5.43 -1.14 14.79
C TRP A 75 4.30 -1.04 13.77
N ILE A 76 3.05 -0.99 14.23
CA ILE A 76 1.85 -0.82 13.40
C ILE A 76 1.69 0.62 12.93
N VAL A 77 2.17 1.60 13.71
CA VAL A 77 2.06 3.02 13.38
C VAL A 77 3.34 3.49 12.67
N GLY A 78 3.21 3.85 11.40
CA GLY A 78 4.21 4.57 10.62
C GLY A 78 3.95 6.07 10.64
N VAL A 79 5.00 6.88 10.84
CA VAL A 79 4.90 8.35 10.76
C VAL A 79 6.00 8.89 9.87
N GLU A 80 5.60 9.59 8.82
CA GLU A 80 6.52 10.16 7.83
C GLU A 80 6.28 11.66 7.67
N ASN A 81 7.37 12.41 7.49
CA ASN A 81 7.27 13.83 7.15
C ASN A 81 6.92 13.95 5.66
N LEU A 82 5.91 14.74 5.33
CA LEU A 82 5.70 15.12 3.94
C LEU A 82 6.85 16.04 3.51
N GLU A 83 7.54 15.74 2.42
CA GLU A 83 8.64 16.60 1.92
C GLU A 83 8.14 17.99 1.49
N VAL A 84 6.84 18.08 1.20
CA VAL A 84 6.14 19.31 0.85
C VAL A 84 4.81 19.29 1.60
N ALA A 85 4.51 20.33 2.38
CA ALA A 85 3.16 20.49 2.89
C ALA A 85 2.18 20.65 1.71
N ASP A 86 1.05 19.97 1.79
CA ASP A 86 -0.01 20.14 0.79
C ASP A 86 -0.63 21.56 0.87
N GLU A 87 -1.58 21.84 -0.03
CA GLU A 87 -2.21 23.15 -0.13
C GLU A 87 -2.97 23.54 1.16
N ASP A 88 -3.36 22.56 1.98
CA ASP A 88 -4.08 22.71 3.24
C ASP A 88 -3.15 22.73 4.48
N GLY A 89 -1.85 22.57 4.25
CA GLY A 89 -0.79 22.74 5.26
C GLY A 89 -0.52 21.50 6.10
N PHE A 90 -1.01 20.32 5.72
CA PHE A 90 -0.63 19.07 6.36
C PHE A 90 0.83 18.77 6.08
N ASN A 91 1.55 18.30 7.08
CA ASN A 91 3.01 18.15 7.02
C ASN A 91 3.51 16.77 7.47
N THR A 92 2.59 15.88 7.86
CA THR A 92 2.90 14.55 8.35
C THR A 92 1.88 13.55 7.81
N VAL A 93 2.34 12.37 7.39
CA VAL A 93 1.48 11.21 7.14
C VAL A 93 1.59 10.27 8.33
N VAL A 94 0.45 9.83 8.83
CA VAL A 94 0.34 8.70 9.75
C VAL A 94 -0.27 7.55 8.99
N GLY A 95 0.53 6.52 8.73
CA GLY A 95 0.10 5.28 8.11
C GLY A 95 -0.03 4.18 9.15
N LEU A 96 -1.04 3.33 8.99
CA LEU A 96 -1.26 2.17 9.84
C LEU A 96 -1.06 0.91 9.01
N ASP A 97 -0.40 -0.08 9.59
CA ASP A 97 -0.32 -1.42 9.01
C ASP A 97 -1.72 -2.08 9.04
N ASP A 98 -2.04 -2.92 8.05
CA ASP A 98 -3.27 -3.74 7.97
C ASP A 98 -3.58 -4.46 9.29
N ALA A 99 -2.55 -4.84 10.06
CA ALA A 99 -2.68 -5.46 11.37
C ALA A 99 -3.51 -4.60 12.33
N VAL A 100 -3.57 -3.27 12.16
CA VAL A 100 -4.38 -2.33 12.95
C VAL A 100 -5.85 -2.77 13.00
N SER A 101 -6.34 -3.36 11.91
CA SER A 101 -7.72 -3.86 11.79
C SER A 101 -8.07 -4.98 12.77
N THR A 102 -7.08 -5.70 13.31
CA THR A 102 -7.29 -6.66 14.40
C THR A 102 -7.49 -5.99 15.76
N TYR A 103 -7.18 -4.70 15.89
CA TYR A 103 -7.20 -3.96 17.16
C TYR A 103 -8.31 -2.90 17.23
N VAL A 104 -8.61 -2.23 16.12
CA VAL A 104 -9.64 -1.18 16.01
C VAL A 104 -10.08 -1.01 14.54
N ASP A 105 -11.34 -0.67 14.27
CA ASP A 105 -11.77 -0.24 12.94
C ASP A 105 -11.64 1.28 12.86
N VAL A 106 -10.43 1.77 12.58
CA VAL A 106 -10.04 3.17 12.70
C VAL A 106 -10.98 4.17 12.00
N ALA A 107 -11.53 3.81 10.85
CA ALA A 107 -12.46 4.64 10.10
C ALA A 107 -13.86 4.67 10.75
N ALA A 108 -14.32 3.56 11.33
CA ALA A 108 -15.63 3.45 11.99
C ALA A 108 -15.60 3.86 13.47
N ASP A 109 -14.41 3.88 14.06
CA ASP A 109 -14.19 4.10 15.49
C ASP A 109 -13.61 5.51 15.79
N GLY A 110 -13.49 6.37 14.77
CA GLY A 110 -13.21 7.80 14.95
C GLY A 110 -11.74 8.12 15.21
N LEU A 111 -10.82 7.51 14.45
CA LEU A 111 -9.39 7.81 14.58
C LEU A 111 -9.06 9.28 14.32
N GLU A 112 -9.74 9.90 13.35
CA GLU A 112 -9.59 11.32 13.04
C GLU A 112 -9.88 12.20 14.27
N ASP A 113 -11.02 11.99 14.91
CA ASP A 113 -11.42 12.73 16.11
C ASP A 113 -10.45 12.48 17.27
N ALA A 114 -10.09 11.22 17.52
CA ALA A 114 -9.18 10.86 18.61
C ALA A 114 -7.76 11.41 18.43
N LEU A 115 -7.30 11.54 17.18
CA LEU A 115 -6.04 12.19 16.82
C LEU A 115 -6.14 13.71 16.95
N ALA A 116 -7.25 14.31 16.50
CA ALA A 116 -7.49 15.74 16.61
C ALA A 116 -7.54 16.21 18.08
N ASP A 117 -8.00 15.35 18.98
CA ASP A 117 -8.00 15.58 20.43
C ASP A 117 -6.61 15.46 21.08
N GLN A 118 -5.58 15.01 20.36
CA GLN A 118 -4.23 14.89 20.93
C GLN A 118 -3.54 16.26 21.06
N PRO A 119 -2.88 16.53 22.20
CA PRO A 119 -2.15 17.79 22.38
C PRO A 119 -1.09 18.02 21.30
N GLY A 120 -1.15 19.17 20.63
CA GLY A 120 -0.19 19.58 19.60
C GLY A 120 -0.49 19.08 18.19
N ILE A 121 -1.64 18.42 17.98
CA ILE A 121 -2.21 18.16 16.67
C ILE A 121 -3.14 19.33 16.30
N ASP A 122 -2.88 19.99 15.17
CA ASP A 122 -3.59 21.22 14.78
C ASP A 122 -4.73 20.95 13.78
N ALA A 123 -4.59 19.90 12.97
CA ALA A 123 -5.63 19.37 12.10
C ALA A 123 -5.30 17.94 11.68
N VAL A 124 -6.35 17.20 11.35
CA VAL A 124 -6.30 15.82 10.89
C VAL A 124 -7.21 15.71 9.67
N GLU A 125 -6.79 14.98 8.65
CA GLU A 125 -7.63 14.63 7.51
C GLU A 125 -7.46 13.16 7.19
N HIS A 126 -8.58 12.47 7.07
CA HIS A 126 -8.61 11.05 6.79
C HIS A 126 -8.64 10.81 5.27
N THR A 127 -7.53 10.31 4.69
CA THR A 127 -7.40 10.16 3.23
C THR A 127 -7.71 8.76 2.72
N ASP A 128 -7.46 7.74 3.53
CA ASP A 128 -7.79 6.34 3.26
C ASP A 128 -8.03 5.63 4.59
N ARG A 129 -8.59 4.41 4.58
CA ARG A 129 -8.95 3.64 5.78
C ARG A 129 -7.85 3.64 6.83
N GLU A 130 -6.59 3.54 6.43
CA GLU A 130 -5.43 3.37 7.31
C GLU A 130 -4.40 4.50 7.16
N VAL A 131 -4.75 5.57 6.43
CA VAL A 131 -3.84 6.68 6.14
C VAL A 131 -4.49 8.01 6.48
N VAL A 132 -3.84 8.72 7.40
CA VAL A 132 -4.29 10.00 7.92
C VAL A 132 -3.23 11.05 7.73
N LEU A 133 -3.61 12.22 7.22
CA LEU A 133 -2.78 13.41 7.15
C LEU A 133 -2.90 14.21 8.43
N VAL A 134 -1.77 14.69 8.93
CA VAL A 134 -1.68 15.44 10.18
C VAL A 134 -0.93 16.73 9.96
N ARG A 135 -1.52 17.81 10.46
CA ARG A 135 -0.86 19.11 10.60
C ARG A 135 -0.44 19.27 12.05
N SER A 136 0.86 19.37 12.28
CA SER A 136 1.40 19.51 13.63
C SER A 136 2.79 20.16 13.63
N THR A 137 3.11 20.89 14.68
CA THR A 137 4.48 21.39 14.95
C THR A 137 5.31 20.43 15.80
N LEU A 138 4.78 19.26 16.16
CA LEU A 138 5.47 18.26 16.97
C LEU A 138 6.63 17.59 16.21
N SER A 139 7.56 17.01 16.97
CA SER A 139 8.55 16.09 16.40
C SER A 139 7.85 14.84 15.84
N LEU A 140 8.45 14.14 14.87
CA LEU A 140 7.87 12.89 14.35
C LEU A 140 7.65 11.82 15.46
N PRO A 141 8.60 11.61 16.40
CA PRO A 141 8.37 10.72 17.54
C PRO A 141 7.16 11.13 18.41
N ASP A 142 6.91 12.43 18.59
CA ASP A 142 5.76 12.90 19.38
C ASP A 142 4.44 12.74 18.61
N VAL A 143 4.43 12.88 17.28
CA VAL A 143 3.26 12.56 16.45
C VAL A 143 2.97 11.06 16.48
N HIS A 144 4.00 10.21 16.43
CA HIS A 144 3.86 8.77 16.62
C HIS A 144 3.25 8.47 17.99
N ALA A 145 3.79 9.05 19.06
CA ALA A 145 3.24 8.91 20.39
C ALA A 145 1.77 9.37 20.50
N ALA A 146 1.40 10.45 19.79
CA ALA A 146 0.03 10.94 19.72
C ALA A 146 -0.89 9.94 19.01
N ALA A 147 -0.48 9.38 17.88
CA ALA A 147 -1.23 8.35 17.17
C ALA A 147 -1.43 7.09 18.01
N VAL A 148 -0.40 6.64 18.73
CA VAL A 148 -0.50 5.52 19.67
C VAL A 148 -1.51 5.82 20.79
N ARG A 149 -1.46 7.02 21.39
CA ARG A 149 -2.45 7.43 22.41
C ARG A 149 -3.86 7.49 21.87
N ALA A 150 -4.05 7.98 20.64
CA ALA A 150 -5.35 8.02 19.98
C ALA A 150 -5.91 6.61 19.79
N LEU A 151 -5.12 5.68 19.23
CA LEU A 151 -5.52 4.27 19.07
C LEU A 151 -5.88 3.62 20.41
N LEU A 152 -5.08 3.87 21.45
CA LEU A 152 -5.36 3.39 22.80
C LEU A 152 -6.64 3.99 23.39
N ALA A 153 -6.92 5.27 23.13
CA ALA A 153 -8.13 5.93 23.61
C ALA A 153 -9.38 5.33 22.96
N ILE A 154 -9.36 5.09 21.65
CA ILE A 154 -10.46 4.44 20.93
C ILE A 154 -10.69 3.01 21.43
N ASN A 155 -9.61 2.30 21.76
CA ASN A 155 -9.68 0.94 22.26
C ASN A 155 -10.21 0.83 23.71
N ARG A 156 -10.27 1.93 24.49
CA ARG A 156 -10.74 1.89 25.90
C ARG A 156 -12.21 1.55 26.08
N ASP A 157 -13.05 1.87 25.10
CA ASP A 157 -14.49 1.58 25.14
C ASP A 157 -14.80 0.36 24.27
N PRO A 158 -14.87 -0.87 24.84
CA PRO A 158 -15.18 -2.05 24.06
C PRO A 158 -16.60 -1.95 23.50
N ARG A 159 -16.71 -1.79 22.17
CA ARG A 159 -17.99 -1.95 21.47
C ARG A 159 -18.45 -3.41 21.58
N PRO A 160 -19.77 -3.68 21.50
CA PRO A 160 -20.27 -5.04 21.30
C PRO A 160 -19.53 -5.66 20.12
N MET A 161 -19.09 -6.91 20.26
CA MET A 161 -18.28 -7.62 19.26
C MET A 161 -18.73 -7.26 17.84
N PRO A 162 -17.80 -6.92 16.92
CA PRO A 162 -18.18 -6.79 15.54
C PRO A 162 -18.89 -8.09 15.14
N ARG A 163 -20.13 -7.95 14.65
CA ARG A 163 -20.97 -9.07 14.21
C ARG A 163 -20.21 -9.97 13.24
N ARG A 164 -19.25 -9.40 12.50
CA ARG A 164 -18.29 -10.08 11.65
C ARG A 164 -17.08 -10.56 12.45
N ARG A 165 -16.94 -11.87 12.62
CA ARG A 165 -15.76 -12.50 13.23
C ARG A 165 -14.95 -13.25 12.17
N PRO A 166 -13.65 -13.52 12.42
CA PRO A 166 -12.85 -14.35 11.54
C PRO A 166 -13.52 -15.69 11.24
N LEU A 167 -13.32 -16.20 10.02
CA LEU A 167 -13.73 -17.56 9.66
C LEU A 167 -12.71 -18.55 10.21
N ASP A 168 -13.19 -19.68 10.73
CA ASP A 168 -12.34 -20.80 11.13
C ASP A 168 -11.53 -21.29 9.91
N PRO A 169 -10.22 -21.60 10.05
CA PRO A 169 -9.42 -22.18 8.98
C PRO A 169 -10.05 -23.40 8.30
N ALA A 170 -10.80 -24.22 9.04
CA ALA A 170 -11.54 -25.35 8.48
C ALA A 170 -12.66 -24.92 7.52
N VAL A 171 -13.34 -23.80 7.80
CA VAL A 171 -14.36 -23.21 6.91
C VAL A 171 -13.71 -22.70 5.64
N VAL A 172 -12.58 -21.98 5.74
CA VAL A 172 -11.81 -21.54 4.56
C VAL A 172 -11.31 -22.74 3.75
N GLY A 173 -10.89 -23.81 4.45
CA GLY A 173 -10.51 -25.08 3.86
C GLY A 173 -11.63 -25.73 3.05
N ALA A 174 -12.85 -25.78 3.59
CA ALA A 174 -14.01 -26.33 2.91
C ALA A 174 -14.41 -25.49 1.68
N VAL A 175 -14.40 -24.16 1.79
CA VAL A 175 -14.66 -23.27 0.64
C VAL A 175 -13.62 -23.49 -0.46
N ALA A 176 -12.35 -23.71 -0.10
CA ALA A 176 -11.32 -24.05 -1.07
C ALA A 176 -11.61 -25.39 -1.78
N ASP A 177 -12.07 -26.40 -1.06
CA ASP A 177 -12.48 -27.67 -1.67
C ASP A 177 -13.62 -27.48 -2.68
N ASP A 178 -14.62 -26.67 -2.34
CA ASP A 178 -15.77 -26.40 -3.20
C ASP A 178 -15.40 -25.66 -4.50
N VAL A 179 -14.39 -24.78 -4.47
CA VAL A 179 -13.95 -24.03 -5.66
C VAL A 179 -12.87 -24.73 -6.48
N ALA A 180 -12.41 -25.91 -6.07
CA ALA A 180 -11.31 -26.60 -6.73
C ALA A 180 -11.58 -26.88 -8.23
N ALA A 181 -12.83 -27.25 -8.57
CA ALA A 181 -13.23 -27.48 -9.95
C ALA A 181 -13.21 -26.19 -10.79
N VAL A 182 -13.66 -25.06 -10.22
CA VAL A 182 -13.61 -23.74 -10.86
C VAL A 182 -12.16 -23.33 -11.12
N MET A 183 -11.29 -23.46 -10.13
CA MET A 183 -9.85 -23.16 -10.25
C MET A 183 -9.19 -24.00 -11.34
N SER A 184 -9.50 -25.31 -11.39
CA SER A 184 -9.00 -26.21 -12.42
C SER A 184 -9.46 -25.80 -13.83
N GLY A 185 -10.72 -25.38 -13.98
CA GLY A 185 -11.25 -24.83 -15.23
C GLY A 185 -10.50 -23.61 -15.78
N HIS A 186 -9.80 -22.87 -14.91
CA HIS A 186 -8.96 -21.73 -15.27
C HIS A 186 -7.45 -22.06 -15.37
N GLY A 187 -7.10 -23.35 -15.38
CA GLY A 187 -5.75 -23.83 -15.62
C GLY A 187 -4.85 -23.89 -14.39
N PHE A 188 -5.41 -23.90 -13.18
CA PHE A 188 -4.66 -24.15 -11.94
C PHE A 188 -4.65 -25.66 -11.62
N ALA A 189 -3.47 -26.22 -11.41
CA ALA A 189 -3.22 -27.66 -11.54
C ALA A 189 -3.34 -28.49 -10.24
N GLY A 190 -3.58 -27.87 -9.08
CA GLY A 190 -3.82 -28.61 -7.83
C GLY A 190 -3.47 -27.84 -6.56
N ARG A 191 -3.90 -28.40 -5.42
CA ARG A 191 -3.85 -27.76 -4.09
C ARG A 191 -2.44 -27.84 -3.49
N LEU A 192 -1.83 -26.71 -3.15
CA LEU A 192 -0.65 -26.66 -2.27
C LEU A 192 -1.08 -27.00 -0.82
N PRO A 193 -0.16 -27.23 0.14
CA PRO A 193 -0.53 -27.32 1.54
C PRO A 193 -1.32 -26.06 1.95
N GLY A 194 -2.64 -26.22 2.18
CA GLY A 194 -3.56 -25.13 2.50
C GLY A 194 -4.57 -24.80 1.38
N PRO A 195 -5.36 -23.73 1.54
CA PRO A 195 -6.41 -23.31 0.61
C PRO A 195 -5.86 -22.55 -0.63
N ALA A 196 -4.86 -23.12 -1.32
CA ALA A 196 -4.19 -22.46 -2.44
C ALA A 196 -4.00 -23.36 -3.67
N PHE A 197 -4.07 -22.75 -4.85
CA PHE A 197 -3.99 -23.38 -6.17
C PHE A 197 -2.85 -22.76 -6.95
N TYR A 198 -2.09 -23.56 -7.69
CA TYR A 198 -0.95 -23.05 -8.45
C TYR A 198 -1.04 -23.36 -9.95
N ARG A 199 -0.35 -22.55 -10.73
CA ARG A 199 -0.13 -22.72 -12.16
C ARG A 199 1.34 -22.45 -12.46
N LEU A 200 2.02 -23.43 -13.05
CA LEU A 200 3.38 -23.27 -13.55
C LEU A 200 3.34 -22.52 -14.88
N LEU A 201 4.16 -21.49 -15.02
CA LEU A 201 4.34 -20.79 -16.28
C LEU A 201 5.46 -21.47 -17.09
N PRO A 202 5.29 -21.62 -18.42
CA PRO A 202 6.32 -22.21 -19.27
C PRO A 202 7.62 -21.38 -19.21
N ASP A 203 8.75 -22.07 -19.12
CA ASP A 203 10.10 -21.56 -19.44
C ASP A 203 10.75 -20.48 -18.53
N GLU A 204 10.14 -20.11 -17.39
CA GLU A 204 10.67 -19.00 -16.58
C GLU A 204 10.83 -19.29 -15.07
N HIS A 205 10.69 -20.55 -14.64
CA HIS A 205 10.62 -20.93 -13.21
C HIS A 205 9.59 -20.11 -12.41
N LEU A 206 8.60 -19.54 -13.10
CA LEU A 206 7.56 -18.73 -12.49
C LEU A 206 6.36 -19.58 -12.13
N VAL A 207 5.79 -19.28 -10.97
CA VAL A 207 4.57 -19.91 -10.47
C VAL A 207 3.58 -18.83 -10.12
N GLN A 208 2.35 -18.98 -10.58
CA GLN A 208 1.23 -18.18 -10.14
C GLN A 208 0.43 -18.99 -9.13
N ILE A 209 0.15 -18.39 -7.98
CA ILE A 209 -0.64 -19.00 -6.91
C ILE A 209 -1.88 -18.15 -6.70
N VAL A 210 -3.03 -18.80 -6.63
CA VAL A 210 -4.28 -18.20 -6.16
C VAL A 210 -4.63 -18.88 -4.84
N GLY A 211 -4.60 -18.12 -3.75
CA GLY A 211 -4.91 -18.59 -2.40
C GLY A 211 -6.17 -17.94 -1.86
N LEU A 212 -7.05 -18.75 -1.26
CA LEU A 212 -8.07 -18.24 -0.33
C LEU A 212 -7.39 -18.06 1.03
N ARG A 213 -7.19 -16.82 1.45
CA ARG A 213 -6.63 -16.50 2.76
C ARG A 213 -7.76 -16.38 3.78
N ASP A 214 -7.43 -15.82 4.93
CA ASP A 214 -8.37 -15.38 5.97
C ASP A 214 -9.70 -14.81 5.43
N GLY A 215 -10.71 -14.89 6.28
CA GLY A 215 -12.05 -14.43 5.97
C GLY A 215 -12.77 -13.94 7.20
N PHE A 216 -13.91 -13.30 6.98
CA PHE A 216 -14.82 -12.89 8.04
C PHE A 216 -16.26 -13.19 7.65
N GLY A 217 -17.13 -13.38 8.62
CA GLY A 217 -18.56 -13.58 8.38
C GLY A 217 -19.38 -13.22 9.61
N HIS A 218 -20.67 -12.99 9.44
CA HIS A 218 -21.58 -12.76 10.55
C HIS A 218 -21.93 -14.08 11.24
N HIS A 219 -21.50 -14.25 12.48
CA HIS A 219 -21.81 -15.44 13.28
C HIS A 219 -23.12 -15.23 14.04
N ASN A 220 -24.10 -16.09 13.78
CA ASN A 220 -25.39 -16.08 14.45
C ASN A 220 -25.34 -16.94 15.72
N ASP A 221 -26.29 -16.72 16.64
CA ASP A 221 -26.38 -17.45 17.91
C ASP A 221 -26.67 -18.95 17.71
N ASP A 222 -27.21 -19.33 16.55
CA ASP A 222 -27.46 -20.72 16.14
C ASP A 222 -26.23 -21.43 15.55
N GLY A 223 -25.07 -20.75 15.51
CA GLY A 223 -23.82 -21.27 14.96
C GLY A 223 -23.69 -21.15 13.44
N THR A 224 -24.68 -20.57 12.74
CA THR A 224 -24.58 -20.32 11.30
C THR A 224 -23.75 -19.06 11.00
N ILE A 225 -23.12 -19.04 9.82
CA ILE A 225 -22.34 -17.89 9.33
C ILE A 225 -23.03 -17.30 8.09
N THR A 226 -23.41 -16.03 8.13
CA THR A 226 -23.97 -15.28 7.00
C THR A 226 -23.01 -14.19 6.52
N ASP A 227 -23.22 -13.66 5.31
CA ASP A 227 -22.38 -12.62 4.70
C ASP A 227 -20.86 -12.91 4.76
N ALA A 228 -20.49 -14.19 4.70
CA ALA A 228 -19.11 -14.62 4.77
C ALA A 228 -18.33 -14.12 3.55
N ARG A 229 -17.11 -13.63 3.79
CA ARG A 229 -16.17 -13.17 2.78
C ARG A 229 -14.80 -13.77 3.05
N VAL A 230 -14.09 -14.09 1.97
CA VAL A 230 -12.72 -14.62 1.99
C VAL A 230 -11.84 -13.73 1.12
N ARG A 231 -10.57 -13.61 1.52
CA ARG A 231 -9.58 -12.88 0.73
C ARG A 231 -9.00 -13.80 -0.33
N LEU A 232 -9.15 -13.45 -1.60
CA LEU A 232 -8.50 -14.10 -2.73
C LEU A 232 -7.17 -13.38 -2.99
N ALA A 233 -6.06 -14.03 -2.67
CA ALA A 233 -4.73 -13.54 -2.97
C ALA A 233 -4.18 -14.20 -4.23
N VAL A 234 -3.54 -13.40 -5.07
CA VAL A 234 -2.82 -13.87 -6.26
C VAL A 234 -1.35 -13.51 -6.10
N ASP A 235 -0.48 -14.50 -6.03
CA ASP A 235 0.96 -14.32 -5.90
C ASP A 235 1.68 -14.83 -7.16
N VAL A 236 2.66 -14.09 -7.65
CA VAL A 236 3.63 -14.57 -8.67
C VAL A 236 4.97 -14.75 -8.00
N LEU A 237 5.46 -15.98 -8.05
CA LEU A 237 6.71 -16.40 -7.42
C LEU A 237 7.72 -16.82 -8.48
N GLU A 238 9.00 -16.52 -8.22
CA GLU A 238 10.14 -17.14 -8.90
C GLU A 238 10.68 -18.27 -8.02
N LEU A 239 10.74 -19.48 -8.57
CA LEU A 239 11.38 -20.63 -7.95
C LEU A 239 12.85 -20.66 -8.36
N ASP A 240 13.75 -20.35 -7.44
CA ASP A 240 15.17 -20.52 -7.74
C ASP A 240 15.55 -21.99 -7.61
N ALA A 241 15.89 -22.63 -8.73
CA ALA A 241 16.34 -24.03 -8.73
C ALA A 241 17.74 -24.18 -8.09
N ALA A 242 18.51 -23.10 -7.98
CA ALA A 242 19.89 -23.13 -7.50
C ALA A 242 20.04 -22.88 -5.98
N ASP A 243 19.03 -22.30 -5.33
CA ASP A 243 19.09 -21.94 -3.91
C ASP A 243 17.81 -22.33 -3.16
N VAL A 244 17.69 -23.63 -2.87
CA VAL A 244 16.55 -24.23 -2.14
C VAL A 244 16.40 -23.65 -0.72
N THR A 245 17.41 -22.96 -0.19
CA THR A 245 17.39 -22.39 1.17
C THR A 245 16.79 -20.98 1.25
N ALA A 246 16.75 -20.24 0.15
CA ALA A 246 16.25 -18.86 0.12
C ALA A 246 14.70 -18.78 0.07
N GLY A 247 14.01 -19.90 -0.18
CA GLY A 247 12.57 -19.93 -0.37
C GLY A 247 12.13 -19.25 -1.69
N PRO A 248 10.84 -19.36 -2.04
CA PRO A 248 10.32 -18.74 -3.27
C PRO A 248 10.36 -17.22 -3.16
N ARG A 249 10.82 -16.54 -4.22
CA ARG A 249 10.85 -15.08 -4.27
C ARG A 249 9.52 -14.54 -4.79
N VAL A 250 8.81 -13.74 -3.99
CA VAL A 250 7.58 -13.06 -4.42
C VAL A 250 7.92 -11.89 -5.35
N LEU A 251 7.32 -11.87 -6.54
CA LEU A 251 7.55 -10.86 -7.58
C LEU A 251 6.39 -9.86 -7.69
N SER A 252 5.17 -10.32 -7.44
CA SER A 252 3.98 -9.50 -7.47
C SER A 252 2.86 -10.19 -6.70
N THR A 253 2.06 -9.40 -5.98
CA THR A 253 0.89 -9.89 -5.24
C THR A 253 -0.32 -9.01 -5.57
N SER A 254 -1.49 -9.62 -5.56
CA SER A 254 -2.80 -8.96 -5.63
C SER A 254 -3.71 -9.54 -4.55
N CYS A 255 -4.62 -8.75 -4.01
CA CYS A 255 -5.62 -9.25 -3.07
C CYS A 255 -6.99 -8.63 -3.30
N ASP A 256 -8.02 -9.46 -3.35
CA ASP A 256 -9.41 -9.04 -3.51
C ASP A 256 -10.32 -9.77 -2.52
N TRP A 257 -11.39 -9.11 -2.09
CA TRP A 257 -12.39 -9.73 -1.20
C TRP A 257 -13.54 -10.34 -2.00
N ALA A 258 -13.75 -11.64 -1.88
CA ALA A 258 -14.86 -12.36 -2.49
C ALA A 258 -15.90 -12.79 -1.44
N PRO A 259 -17.20 -12.86 -1.76
CA PRO A 259 -18.14 -13.66 -0.99
C PRO A 259 -17.64 -15.10 -0.87
N ALA A 260 -17.77 -15.72 0.30
CA ALA A 260 -17.33 -17.09 0.57
C ALA A 260 -18.29 -18.14 -0.01
N THR A 261 -18.60 -18.00 -1.30
CA THR A 261 -19.43 -18.90 -2.10
C THR A 261 -18.72 -19.19 -3.41
N VAL A 262 -19.01 -20.33 -4.03
CA VAL A 262 -18.39 -20.71 -5.31
C VAL A 262 -18.60 -19.63 -6.37
N SER A 263 -19.83 -19.13 -6.52
CA SER A 263 -20.16 -18.09 -7.50
C SER A 263 -19.50 -16.74 -7.21
N GLY A 264 -19.39 -16.36 -5.94
CA GLY A 264 -18.72 -15.13 -5.52
C GLY A 264 -17.22 -15.16 -5.82
N ILE A 265 -16.59 -16.30 -5.52
CA ILE A 265 -15.16 -16.52 -5.80
C ILE A 265 -14.91 -16.61 -7.30
N GLU A 266 -15.73 -17.35 -8.05
CA GLU A 266 -15.63 -17.45 -9.51
C GLU A 266 -15.75 -16.07 -10.17
N HIS A 267 -16.68 -15.23 -9.71
CA HIS A 267 -16.82 -13.87 -10.22
C HIS A 267 -15.55 -13.04 -10.04
N VAL A 268 -14.97 -13.02 -8.84
CA VAL A 268 -13.72 -12.29 -8.56
C VAL A 268 -12.54 -12.91 -9.32
N LEU A 269 -12.49 -14.24 -9.41
CA LEU A 269 -11.48 -14.97 -10.16
C LEU A 269 -11.48 -14.53 -11.64
N VAL A 270 -12.64 -14.54 -12.29
CA VAL A 270 -12.78 -14.18 -13.72
C VAL A 270 -12.57 -12.69 -13.96
N THR A 271 -13.08 -11.82 -13.10
CA THR A 271 -13.05 -10.36 -13.33
C THR A 271 -11.75 -9.70 -12.89
N ARG A 272 -11.01 -10.28 -11.94
CA ARG A 272 -9.80 -9.69 -11.35
C ARG A 272 -8.58 -10.60 -11.48
N ALA A 273 -8.62 -11.78 -10.88
CA ALA A 273 -7.44 -12.61 -10.72
C ALA A 273 -6.92 -13.20 -12.04
N VAL A 274 -7.78 -13.71 -12.92
CA VAL A 274 -7.39 -14.25 -14.24
C VAL A 274 -6.79 -13.18 -15.15
N PRO A 275 -7.42 -11.98 -15.32
CA PRO A 275 -6.79 -10.87 -16.03
C PRO A 275 -5.46 -10.44 -15.42
N TRP A 276 -5.35 -10.43 -14.09
CA TRP A 276 -4.11 -10.12 -13.40
C TRP A 276 -3.03 -11.15 -13.71
N CYS A 277 -3.36 -12.44 -13.68
CA CYS A 277 -2.44 -13.51 -14.02
C CYS A 277 -2.01 -13.45 -15.49
N ALA A 278 -2.87 -13.02 -16.40
CA ALA A 278 -2.47 -12.78 -17.79
C ALA A 278 -1.47 -11.62 -17.90
N ALA A 279 -1.64 -10.57 -17.09
CA ALA A 279 -0.72 -9.43 -17.02
C ALA A 279 0.62 -9.74 -16.32
N THR A 280 0.75 -10.91 -15.69
CA THR A 280 1.98 -11.37 -15.00
C THR A 280 2.43 -12.74 -15.53
N ALA A 281 2.06 -13.09 -16.77
CA ALA A 281 2.35 -14.38 -17.37
C ALA A 281 3.82 -14.56 -17.84
N SER A 282 4.64 -13.52 -17.77
CA SER A 282 6.07 -13.57 -18.08
C SER A 282 6.86 -12.48 -17.36
N ARG A 283 8.18 -12.64 -17.25
CA ARG A 283 9.12 -11.63 -16.73
C ARG A 283 8.95 -10.29 -17.42
N ALA A 284 8.77 -10.28 -18.74
CA ALA A 284 8.54 -9.05 -19.50
C ALA A 284 7.23 -8.36 -19.07
N ALA A 285 6.13 -9.11 -18.95
CA ALA A 285 4.83 -8.57 -18.53
C ALA A 285 4.88 -8.03 -17.09
N ILE A 286 5.57 -8.73 -16.19
CA ILE A 286 5.80 -8.31 -14.81
C ILE A 286 6.58 -6.99 -14.75
N VAL A 287 7.69 -6.88 -15.48
CA VAL A 287 8.53 -5.67 -15.50
C VAL A 287 7.77 -4.49 -16.11
N ASP A 288 7.05 -4.70 -17.20
CA ASP A 288 6.17 -3.71 -17.82
C ASP A 288 5.13 -3.17 -16.82
N ARG A 289 4.53 -4.06 -16.02
CA ARG A 289 3.58 -3.70 -14.99
C ARG A 289 4.22 -2.84 -13.90
N TRP A 290 5.40 -3.21 -13.41
CA TRP A 290 6.13 -2.42 -12.41
C TRP A 290 6.37 -0.98 -12.89
N VAL A 291 6.74 -0.81 -14.16
CA VAL A 291 7.01 0.51 -14.75
C VAL A 291 5.74 1.35 -14.89
N ARG A 292 4.60 0.72 -15.25
CA ARG A 292 3.32 1.41 -15.45
C ARG A 292 2.65 1.89 -14.16
N GLY A 293 3.06 1.39 -12.99
CA GLY A 293 2.55 1.85 -11.69
C GLY A 293 1.02 1.71 -11.52
N LEU A 294 0.41 0.69 -12.14
CA LEU A 294 -1.04 0.52 -12.14
C LEU A 294 -1.59 0.25 -10.72
N PRO A 295 -2.82 0.70 -10.41
CA PRO A 295 -3.09 1.34 -9.12
C PRO A 295 -3.40 0.42 -7.94
N TRP A 296 -3.43 -0.90 -8.11
CA TRP A 296 -4.19 -1.72 -7.15
C TRP A 296 -3.39 -2.55 -6.18
N HIS A 297 -2.11 -2.82 -6.41
CA HIS A 297 -1.26 -3.42 -5.39
C HIS A 297 0.18 -3.06 -5.69
N VAL A 298 0.94 -2.73 -4.65
CA VAL A 298 2.30 -3.26 -4.42
C VAL A 298 3.21 -3.27 -5.66
N PRO A 299 4.36 -2.63 -5.49
CA PRO A 299 5.27 -3.46 -4.75
C PRO A 299 5.39 -3.04 -3.29
N ASP A 300 5.08 -3.97 -2.39
CA ASP A 300 5.76 -4.28 -1.10
C ASP A 300 7.29 -4.28 -1.24
N ARG A 301 7.79 -4.23 -2.47
CA ARG A 301 9.19 -4.07 -2.82
C ARG A 301 9.51 -2.61 -3.18
N PRO A 302 10.57 -2.04 -2.59
CA PRO A 302 11.10 -0.77 -3.05
C PRO A 302 11.45 -0.78 -4.54
N ARG A 303 11.20 0.32 -5.27
CA ARG A 303 11.48 0.45 -6.71
C ARG A 303 12.91 0.07 -7.11
N TRP A 304 13.89 0.29 -6.23
CA TRP A 304 15.29 -0.08 -6.48
C TRP A 304 15.49 -1.60 -6.56
N GLU A 305 14.74 -2.39 -5.79
CA GLU A 305 14.78 -3.84 -5.89
C GLU A 305 14.13 -4.35 -7.18
N ALA A 306 12.98 -3.76 -7.56
CA ALA A 306 12.34 -4.04 -8.84
C ALA A 306 13.29 -3.75 -10.01
N ALA A 307 14.04 -2.65 -9.93
CA ALA A 307 15.05 -2.29 -10.91
C ALA A 307 16.23 -3.28 -10.94
N ASP A 308 16.71 -3.75 -9.78
CA ASP A 308 17.77 -4.76 -9.70
C ASP A 308 17.35 -6.06 -10.40
N ILE A 309 16.14 -6.55 -10.14
CA ILE A 309 15.62 -7.76 -10.80
C ILE A 309 15.39 -7.54 -12.29
N ALA A 310 14.76 -6.43 -12.68
CA ALA A 310 14.58 -6.10 -14.09
C ALA A 310 15.93 -6.07 -14.83
N ALA A 311 16.99 -5.54 -14.20
CA ALA A 311 18.33 -5.53 -14.76
C ALA A 311 18.96 -6.92 -14.86
N GLN A 312 18.80 -7.77 -13.82
CA GLN A 312 19.27 -9.16 -13.82
C GLN A 312 18.60 -10.00 -14.92
N TRP A 313 17.32 -9.77 -15.18
CA TRP A 313 16.58 -10.38 -16.29
C TRP A 313 16.86 -9.72 -17.66
N GLY A 314 17.74 -8.72 -17.73
CA GLY A 314 18.16 -8.08 -18.99
C GLY A 314 17.31 -6.89 -19.46
N PHE A 315 16.26 -6.50 -18.73
CA PHE A 315 15.39 -5.35 -19.03
C PHE A 315 16.01 -4.01 -18.60
N ARG A 316 17.20 -3.70 -19.12
CA ARG A 316 18.01 -2.53 -18.70
C ARG A 316 17.30 -1.19 -18.85
N LYS A 317 16.44 -1.01 -19.88
CA LYS A 317 15.67 0.22 -20.06
C LYS A 317 14.65 0.40 -18.93
N HIS A 318 13.82 -0.62 -18.68
CA HIS A 318 12.84 -0.62 -17.61
C HIS A 318 13.48 -0.48 -16.22
N ALA A 319 14.64 -1.09 -16.00
CA ALA A 319 15.39 -0.89 -14.75
C ALA A 319 15.76 0.59 -14.51
N ARG A 320 16.17 1.32 -15.56
CA ARG A 320 16.41 2.78 -15.44
C ARG A 320 15.11 3.55 -15.19
N ASP A 321 14.04 3.20 -15.88
CA ASP A 321 12.73 3.84 -15.72
C ASP A 321 12.21 3.67 -14.28
N LEU A 322 12.41 2.48 -13.69
CA LEU A 322 12.06 2.17 -12.29
C LEU A 322 12.89 2.96 -11.27
N LEU A 323 14.20 3.15 -11.53
CA LEU A 323 15.05 3.99 -10.67
C LEU A 323 14.68 5.48 -10.77
N GLY A 324 14.21 5.92 -11.94
CA GLY A 324 13.83 7.30 -12.20
C GLY A 324 14.94 8.28 -11.80
N ARG A 325 14.56 9.40 -11.18
CA ARG A 325 15.49 10.39 -10.60
C ARG A 325 15.78 10.13 -9.12
N SER A 326 15.42 8.95 -8.59
CA SER A 326 15.55 8.65 -7.16
C SER A 326 17.00 8.79 -6.69
N ARG A 327 17.18 9.48 -5.57
CA ARG A 327 18.49 9.75 -4.96
C ARG A 327 18.82 8.82 -3.80
N SER A 328 18.01 7.77 -3.56
CA SER A 328 18.28 6.88 -2.42
C SER A 328 19.63 6.16 -2.60
N PRO A 329 20.39 5.93 -1.52
CA PRO A 329 21.65 5.18 -1.57
C PRO A 329 21.49 3.80 -2.22
N GLN A 330 20.35 3.14 -2.00
CA GLN A 330 20.03 1.85 -2.59
C GLN A 330 19.81 1.95 -4.10
N SER A 331 19.09 2.98 -4.57
CA SER A 331 18.90 3.24 -6.00
C SER A 331 20.25 3.53 -6.69
N ALA A 332 21.12 4.28 -6.01
CA ALA A 332 22.49 4.55 -6.48
C ALA A 332 23.36 3.29 -6.50
N ALA A 333 23.26 2.42 -5.50
CA ALA A 333 23.97 1.15 -5.45
C ALA A 333 23.54 0.22 -6.58
N VAL A 334 22.24 0.10 -6.86
CA VAL A 334 21.71 -0.68 -7.99
C VAL A 334 22.16 -0.07 -9.32
N ALA A 335 22.12 1.25 -9.47
CA ALA A 335 22.63 1.93 -10.66
C ALA A 335 24.12 1.67 -10.89
N ALA A 336 24.94 1.72 -9.84
CA ALA A 336 26.36 1.42 -9.90
C ALA A 336 26.61 -0.06 -10.23
N LYS A 337 25.93 -0.99 -9.54
CA LYS A 337 26.00 -2.45 -9.75
C LYS A 337 25.78 -2.83 -11.21
N HIS A 338 24.81 -2.20 -11.86
CA HIS A 338 24.45 -2.51 -13.25
C HIS A 338 25.05 -1.59 -14.29
N GLY A 339 25.87 -0.60 -13.91
CA GLY A 339 26.49 0.35 -14.84
C GLY A 339 25.47 1.26 -15.55
N PHE A 340 24.46 1.75 -14.83
CA PHE A 340 23.57 2.79 -15.33
C PHE A 340 24.22 4.16 -15.09
N SER A 341 24.81 4.74 -16.13
CA SER A 341 25.30 6.13 -16.10
C SER A 341 24.12 7.09 -15.88
N ARG A 342 24.30 8.05 -14.97
CA ARG A 342 23.33 9.13 -14.73
C ARG A 342 23.17 10.04 -15.95
#